data_AF-A0A813LCA5-F1
#
_entry.id   AF-A0A813LCA5-F1
#
_cell.length_a   1.000
_cell.length_b   1.000
_cell.length_c   1.000
_cell.angle_alpha   90.00
_cell.angle_beta   90.00
_cell.angle_gamma   90.00
#
_symmetry.space_group_name_H-M   'P 1'
#
loop_
_entity.id
_entity.type
_entity.pdbx_description
1 polymer ?
#
loop_
_entity_poly.entity_id
_entity_poly.type
_entity_poly.pdbx_seq_one_letter_code
_entity_poly.pdbx_strand_id
1 'polypeptide(L)' 'EAKEGNFVDKKCPFTGNVSIRGKILKGMCISTKMKRTIVIRRNYLHYIKKFHRFEKRHSNLPVHCSPAFEVTEG' A
#
# COMPACT_ATOMS: atom_id res chain seq x y z
N GLU A 1 3.83 -12.36 15.29
CA GLU A 1 2.50 -12.61 14.68
C GLU A 1 2.51 -13.55 13.48
N ALA A 2 3.15 -13.24 12.34
CA ALA A 2 2.96 -14.06 11.14
C ALA A 2 3.39 -15.54 11.25
N LYS A 3 4.35 -15.87 12.12
CA LYS A 3 4.81 -17.26 12.37
C LYS A 3 4.04 -17.97 13.49
N GLU A 4 3.42 -17.22 14.39
CA GLU A 4 2.80 -17.73 15.63
C GLU A 4 1.27 -17.64 15.59
N GLY A 5 0.72 -16.80 14.71
CA GLY A 5 -0.71 -16.54 14.58
C GLY A 5 -1.41 -17.54 13.66
N ASN A 6 -2.56 -18.02 14.10
CA ASN A 6 -3.42 -18.90 13.31
C ASN A 6 -4.32 -18.10 12.36
N PHE A 7 -3.77 -17.63 11.23
CA PHE A 7 -4.56 -17.05 10.16
C PHE A 7 -4.25 -17.69 8.81
N VAL A 8 -5.30 -17.99 8.04
CA VAL A 8 -5.19 -18.55 6.69
C VAL A 8 -5.47 -17.45 5.67
N ASP A 9 -4.43 -17.02 4.97
CA ASP A 9 -4.53 -16.12 3.82
C ASP A 9 -3.61 -16.55 2.69
N LYS A 10 -4.21 -17.00 1.58
CA LYS A 10 -3.48 -17.49 0.39
C LYS A 10 -2.66 -16.39 -0.30
N LYS A 11 -3.07 -15.13 -0.15
CA LYS A 11 -2.40 -13.96 -0.76
C LYS A 11 -1.36 -13.31 0.16
N CYS A 12 -1.16 -13.84 1.37
CA CYS A 12 -0.15 -13.34 2.29
C CYS A 12 1.26 -13.61 1.71
N PRO A 13 2.17 -12.61 1.71
CA PRO A 13 3.53 -12.81 1.20
C PRO A 13 4.45 -13.61 2.14
N PHE A 14 4.05 -13.87 3.39
CA PHE A 14 4.87 -14.58 4.38
C PHE A 14 4.47 -16.05 4.54
N THR A 15 3.16 -16.31 4.65
CA THR A 15 2.60 -17.66 4.88
C THR A 15 1.94 -18.25 3.63
N GLY A 16 1.64 -17.43 2.62
CA GLY A 16 1.01 -17.84 1.37
C GLY A 16 2.01 -18.10 0.25
N ASN A 17 1.49 -18.41 -0.95
CA ASN A 17 2.30 -18.76 -2.12
C ASN A 17 2.57 -17.55 -3.04
N VAL A 18 2.91 -16.39 -2.46
CA VAL A 18 3.17 -15.16 -3.21
C VAL A 18 4.54 -14.63 -2.86
N SER A 19 5.39 -14.41 -3.88
CA SER A 19 6.70 -13.79 -3.72
C SER A 19 6.66 -12.29 -4.02
N ILE A 20 7.29 -11.47 -3.18
CA ILE A 20 7.47 -10.04 -3.45
C ILE A 20 8.58 -9.86 -4.50
N ARG A 21 8.25 -9.25 -5.64
CA ARG A 21 9.20 -8.93 -6.73
C ARG A 21 8.82 -7.60 -7.39
N GLY A 22 9.80 -6.91 -7.96
CA GLY A 22 9.59 -5.64 -8.66
C GLY A 22 9.83 -4.42 -7.78
N LYS A 23 9.05 -3.35 -7.97
CA LYS A 23 9.27 -2.06 -7.31
C LYS A 23 8.64 -2.03 -5.92
N ILE A 24 9.39 -1.51 -4.93
CA ILE A 24 8.88 -1.23 -3.58
C ILE A 24 8.39 0.22 -3.54
N LEU A 25 7.15 0.43 -3.12
CA LEU A 25 6.51 1.74 -3.06
C LEU A 25 6.24 2.13 -1.61
N LYS A 26 6.32 3.44 -1.33
CA LYS A 26 5.92 4.03 -0.05
C LYS A 26 4.75 4.99 -0.29
N GLY A 27 3.80 5.03 0.63
CA GLY A 27 2.60 5.85 0.57
C GLY A 27 1.88 5.87 1.93
N MET A 28 0.94 6.80 2.06
CA MET A 28 0.11 6.97 3.26
C MET A 28 -1.15 6.11 3.16
N CYS A 29 -1.63 5.53 4.26
CA CYS A 29 -2.86 4.75 4.24
C CYS A 29 -4.07 5.71 4.32
N ILE A 30 -4.90 5.75 3.28
CA ILE A 30 -6.11 6.61 3.29
C ILE A 30 -7.31 5.86 3.87
N SER A 31 -7.47 4.60 3.48
CA SER A 31 -8.68 3.84 3.81
C SER A 31 -8.41 2.37 4.03
N THR A 32 -9.03 1.86 5.08
CA THR A 32 -8.95 0.46 5.54
C THR A 32 -10.33 -0.22 5.55
N LYS A 33 -11.34 0.37 4.90
CA LYS A 33 -12.74 -0.09 4.92
C LYS A 33 -12.96 -1.48 4.30
N MET A 34 -12.06 -1.93 3.42
CA MET A 34 -12.19 -3.21 2.74
C MET A 34 -11.50 -4.33 3.52
N LYS A 35 -12.08 -5.54 3.47
CA LYS A 35 -11.48 -6.72 4.10
C LYS A 35 -10.15 -7.07 3.42
N ARG A 36 -9.05 -7.06 4.18
CA ARG A 36 -7.70 -7.45 3.74
C ARG A 36 -7.16 -6.65 2.54
N THR A 37 -7.72 -5.47 2.26
CA THR A 37 -7.25 -4.56 1.19
C THR A 37 -7.26 -3.14 1.71
N ILE A 38 -6.18 -2.40 1.46
CA ILE A 38 -6.03 -1.00 1.85
C ILE A 38 -5.80 -0.13 0.62
N VAL A 39 -6.17 1.14 0.71
CA VAL A 39 -5.91 2.12 -0.35
C VAL A 39 -4.79 3.06 0.12
N ILE A 40 -3.67 3.03 -0.59
CA ILE A 40 -2.54 3.93 -0.32
C ILE A 40 -2.61 5.18 -1.21
N ARG A 41 -2.24 6.34 -0.64
CA ARG A 41 -1.97 7.58 -1.38
C ARG A 41 -0.50 7.75 -1.63
N ARG A 42 -0.15 8.14 -2.86
CA ARG A 42 1.17 8.66 -3.19
C ARG A 42 1.05 10.10 -3.66
N ASN A 43 1.49 11.01 -2.82
CA ASN A 43 1.62 12.43 -3.17
C ASN A 43 2.98 12.63 -3.87
N TYR A 44 2.99 13.34 -4.98
CA TYR A 44 4.20 13.68 -5.72
C TYR A 44 4.07 15.06 -6.36
N LEU A 45 5.21 15.67 -6.67
CA LEU A 45 5.27 16.96 -7.34
C LEU A 45 5.51 16.73 -8.83
N HIS A 46 4.66 17.32 -9.66
CA HIS A 46 4.80 17.33 -11.11
C HIS A 46 5.37 18.67 -11.57
N TYR A 47 6.49 18.65 -12.28
CA TYR A 47 7.15 19.86 -12.76
C TYR A 47 6.56 20.34 -14.08
N ILE A 48 6.11 21.61 -14.13
CA ILE A 48 5.59 22.23 -15.35
C ILE A 48 6.68 23.10 -15.97
N LYS A 49 7.26 22.63 -17.09
CA LYS A 49 8.38 23.29 -17.77
C LYS A 49 8.07 24.74 -18.19
N LYS A 50 6.86 25.00 -18.70
CA LYS A 50 6.44 26.35 -19.15
C LYS A 50 6.51 27.41 -18.05
N PHE A 51 6.20 27.03 -16.82
CA PHE A 51 6.09 27.98 -15.70
C PHE A 51 7.23 27.84 -14.69
N HIS A 52 8.17 26.90 -14.90
CA HIS A 52 9.22 26.56 -13.95
C HIS A 52 8.73 26.33 -12.51
N ARG A 53 7.52 25.76 -12.35
CA ARG A 53 6.86 25.53 -11.05
C ARG A 53 6.46 24.07 -10.89
N PHE A 54 6.30 23.64 -9.63
CA PHE A 54 5.78 22.33 -9.27
C PHE A 54 4.28 22.40 -8.93
N GLU A 55 3.53 21.43 -9.43
CA GLU A 55 2.13 21.18 -9.09
C GLU A 55 2.05 19.95 -8.18
N LYS A 56 1.19 19.99 -7.16
CA LYS A 56 0.92 18.84 -6.30
C LYS A 56 -0.04 17.88 -7.00
N ARG A 57 0.37 16.63 -7.18
CA ARG A 57 -0.47 15.53 -7.65
C ARG A 57 -0.53 14.41 -6.64
N HIS A 58 -1.56 13.58 -6.77
CA HIS A 58 -1.65 12.35 -6.02
C HIS A 58 -2.17 11.22 -6.91
N SER A 59 -1.81 10.00 -6.53
CA SER A 59 -2.35 8.78 -7.11
C SER A 59 -2.75 7.84 -6.00
N ASN A 60 -3.90 7.18 -6.16
CA ASN A 60 -4.40 6.19 -5.22
C ASN A 60 -4.14 4.80 -5.80
N LEU A 61 -3.66 3.89 -4.96
CA LEU A 61 -3.38 2.51 -5.36
C LEU A 61 -4.01 1.54 -4.35
N PRO A 62 -4.83 0.58 -4.78
CA PRO A 62 -5.29 -0.50 -3.92
C PRO A 62 -4.18 -1.53 -3.71
N VAL A 63 -3.97 -1.96 -2.47
CA VAL A 63 -2.92 -2.90 -2.07
C VAL A 63 -3.49 -3.96 -1.14
N HIS A 64 -3.08 -5.22 -1.30
CA HIS A 64 -3.43 -6.30 -0.39
C HIS A 64 -2.75 -6.12 0.96
N CYS A 65 -3.50 -6.24 2.04
CA CYS A 65 -2.97 -6.21 3.40
C CYS A 65 -3.10 -7.59 4.02
N SER A 66 -1.96 -8.19 4.38
CA SER A 66 -1.94 -9.44 5.14
C SER A 66 -2.56 -9.20 6.53
N PRO A 67 -3.32 -10.17 7.08
CA PRO A 67 -3.87 -10.09 8.43
C PRO A 67 -2.80 -10.07 9.54
N ALA A 68 -1.52 -10.29 9.21
CA ALA A 68 -0.40 -10.12 10.13
C ALA A 68 -0.08 -8.65 10.46
N PHE A 69 -0.77 -7.70 9.83
CA PHE A 69 -0.59 -6.28 10.06
C PHE A 69 -1.90 -5.65 10.49
N GLU A 70 -1.86 -4.98 11.63
CA GLU A 70 -2.91 -4.05 12.03
C GLU A 70 -2.58 -2.67 11.45
N VAL A 71 -3.45 -2.18 10.55
CA VAL A 71 -3.23 -0.90 9.85
C VAL A 71 -4.39 0.04 10.18
N THR A 72 -4.06 1.23 10.63
CA THR A 72 -5.00 2.35 10.84
C THR A 72 -4.90 3.35 9.68
N GLU A 73 -5.90 4.22 9.58
CA GLU A 73 -5.87 5.34 8.63
C GLU A 73 -4.90 6.41 9.15
N GLY A 74 -3.98 6.90 8.31
CA GLY A 74 -2.91 7.82 8.72
C GLY A 74 -1.65 7.75 7.88
#